data_AF-A0A3R7FM47-F1
#
_entry.id   AF-A0A3R7FM47-F1
#
_cell.length_a   1.000
_cell.length_b   1.000
_cell.length_c   1.000
_cell.angle_alpha   90.00
_cell.angle_beta   90.00
_cell.angle_gamma   90.00
#
_symmetry.space_group_name_H-M   'P 1'
#
loop_
_entity.id
_entity.type
_entity.pdbx_description
1 polymer ?
#
loop_
_entity_poly.entity_id
_entity_poly.type
_entity_poly.pdbx_seq_one_letter_code
_entity_poly.pdbx_strand_id
1 'polypeptide(L)'
;MFFKAGEEAALHYMDVDTVHHNADKKRIGMVYAHCLCHVGDYYPPGYKKRATPVGFGSVTHTWIEGLLDYYFLTEYRRSLETAEKIANLYARYQTVNYDFRNCREPSWHLILMMAAYNATGNEFYLNAARIIVERVLERQDPETGGWIRHLIPGTPSMHS
;
A
#
# COMPACT_ATOMS: atom_id res chain seq x y z
N MET A 1 -7.08 26.57 7.04
CA MET A 1 -7.71 25.48 7.81
C MET A 1 -7.45 24.09 7.22
N PHE A 2 -7.27 23.93 5.90
CA PHE A 2 -6.97 22.62 5.28
C PHE A 2 -5.51 22.15 5.42
N PHE A 3 -4.53 23.05 5.25
CA PHE A 3 -3.11 22.70 5.33
C PHE A 3 -2.74 22.01 6.65
N LYS A 4 -3.14 22.59 7.79
CA LYS A 4 -2.88 22.04 9.12
C LYS A 4 -3.41 20.61 9.30
N ALA A 5 -4.63 20.34 8.83
CA ALA A 5 -5.19 18.99 8.91
C ALA A 5 -4.43 17.99 8.01
N GLY A 6 -3.99 18.43 6.82
CA GLY A 6 -3.13 17.64 5.94
C GLY A 6 -1.76 17.35 6.54
N GLU A 7 -1.15 18.35 7.19
CA GLU A 7 0.10 18.22 7.93
C GLU A 7 -0.04 17.20 9.07
N GLU A 8 -1.07 17.33 9.92
CA GLU A 8 -1.33 16.39 11.01
C GLU A 8 -1.52 14.96 10.50
N ALA A 9 -2.24 14.78 9.38
CA ALA A 9 -2.42 13.47 8.74
C ALA A 9 -1.10 12.91 8.17
N ALA A 10 -0.31 13.73 7.49
CA ALA A 10 0.98 13.32 6.92
C ALA A 10 1.97 12.91 8.01
N LEU A 11 2.06 13.69 9.09
CA LEU A 11 2.90 13.38 10.25
C LEU A 11 2.48 12.06 10.91
N HIS A 12 1.18 11.87 11.15
CA HIS A 12 0.65 10.62 11.72
C HIS A 12 0.97 9.42 10.82
N TYR A 13 0.68 9.52 9.52
CA TYR A 13 0.88 8.45 8.55
C TYR A 13 2.35 8.04 8.43
N MET A 14 3.23 9.04 8.40
CA MET A 14 4.68 8.86 8.33
C MET A 14 5.24 8.23 9.61
N ASP A 15 4.82 8.70 10.79
CA ASP A 15 5.50 8.36 12.06
C ASP A 15 4.87 7.17 12.80
N VAL A 16 3.56 7.02 12.72
CA VAL A 16 2.80 6.02 13.50
C VAL A 16 2.44 4.82 12.64
N ASP A 17 1.91 5.05 11.43
CA ASP A 17 1.36 3.98 10.60
C ASP A 17 2.44 3.27 9.75
N THR A 18 3.65 3.85 9.62
CA THR A 18 4.72 3.33 8.76
C THR A 18 5.81 2.59 9.54
N VAL A 19 6.15 1.38 9.13
CA VAL A 19 7.26 0.60 9.70
C VAL A 19 8.60 1.15 9.24
N HIS A 20 9.30 1.84 10.13
CA HIS A 20 10.65 2.36 9.86
C HIS A 20 11.77 1.35 10.14
N HIS A 21 11.54 0.40 11.04
CA HIS A 21 12.52 -0.62 11.43
C HIS A 21 11.84 -1.95 11.70
N ASN A 22 12.44 -3.04 11.22
CA ASN A 22 12.01 -4.41 11.50
C ASN A 22 13.17 -5.38 11.24
N ALA A 23 13.21 -6.51 11.97
CA ALA A 23 14.17 -7.57 11.71
C ALA A 23 13.99 -8.18 10.31
N ASP A 24 12.74 -8.29 9.84
CA ASP A 24 12.43 -8.65 8.47
C ASP A 24 12.46 -7.40 7.57
N LYS A 25 13.45 -7.34 6.68
CA LYS A 25 13.63 -6.24 5.72
C LYS A 25 12.43 -6.08 4.78
N LYS A 26 11.64 -7.13 4.55
CA LYS A 26 10.41 -7.08 3.75
C LYS A 26 9.25 -6.38 4.47
N ARG A 27 9.43 -5.99 5.73
CA ARG A 27 8.45 -5.18 6.48
C ARG A 27 8.83 -3.71 6.57
N ILE A 28 10.09 -3.34 6.29
CA ILE A 28 10.52 -1.94 6.32
C ILE A 28 9.85 -1.20 5.16
N GLY A 29 9.18 -0.09 5.46
CA GLY A 29 8.35 0.67 4.51
C GLY A 29 6.90 0.16 4.42
N MET A 30 6.52 -0.86 5.17
CA MET A 30 5.12 -1.31 5.22
C MET A 30 4.30 -0.25 5.94
N VAL A 31 3.15 0.10 5.38
CA VAL A 31 2.12 0.86 6.08
C VAL A 31 1.08 -0.12 6.61
N TYR A 32 0.70 0.05 7.88
CA TYR A 32 -0.38 -0.70 8.46
C TYR A 32 -1.71 -0.32 7.82
N ALA A 33 -2.42 -1.32 7.29
CA ALA A 33 -3.82 -1.17 6.94
C ALA A 33 -4.64 -0.87 8.20
N HIS A 34 -5.79 -0.22 8.02
CA HIS A 34 -6.62 0.21 9.14
C HIS A 34 -6.90 -0.95 10.14
N CYS A 35 -6.28 -0.86 11.32
CA CYS A 35 -6.37 -1.85 12.38
C CYS A 35 -6.45 -1.17 13.75
N LEU A 36 -6.80 -1.94 14.78
CA LEU A 36 -6.89 -1.44 16.14
C LEU A 36 -5.55 -0.81 16.57
N CYS A 37 -5.63 0.42 17.09
CA CYS A 37 -4.48 1.15 17.62
C CYS A 37 -3.35 1.34 16.59
N HIS A 38 -3.71 1.51 15.30
CA HIS A 38 -2.82 1.83 14.19
C HIS A 38 -1.84 0.74 13.76
N VAL A 39 -1.39 -0.13 14.67
CA VAL A 39 -0.43 -1.21 14.38
C VAL A 39 -0.92 -2.61 14.75
N GLY A 40 -2.10 -2.73 15.38
CA GLY A 40 -2.72 -4.00 15.75
C GLY A 40 -2.04 -4.73 16.91
N ASP A 41 -2.46 -5.96 17.15
CA ASP A 41 -1.85 -6.97 18.03
C ASP A 41 -1.78 -6.63 19.53
N TYR A 42 -2.35 -5.51 19.99
CA TYR A 42 -2.47 -5.17 21.42
C TYR A 42 -3.63 -5.85 22.14
N TYR A 43 -4.67 -6.25 21.41
CA TYR A 43 -5.90 -6.79 21.96
C TYR A 43 -6.27 -8.11 21.31
N PRO A 44 -6.87 -9.05 22.08
CA PRO A 44 -7.30 -10.32 21.52
C PRO A 44 -8.39 -10.12 20.46
N PRO A 45 -8.52 -11.05 19.50
CA PRO A 45 -9.62 -11.05 18.56
C PRO A 45 -10.98 -10.96 19.28
N GLY A 46 -11.85 -10.07 18.79
CA GLY A 46 -13.18 -9.86 19.38
C GLY A 46 -13.25 -8.80 20.49
N TYR A 47 -12.12 -8.22 20.94
CA TYR A 47 -12.11 -7.13 21.93
C TYR A 47 -13.03 -5.96 21.55
N LYS A 48 -13.01 -5.55 20.28
CA LYS A 48 -13.93 -4.56 19.73
C LYS A 48 -14.63 -5.12 18.49
N LYS A 49 -15.96 -5.20 18.54
CA LYS A 49 -16.78 -5.70 17.42
C LYS A 49 -16.51 -4.85 16.16
N ARG A 50 -16.36 -5.53 15.01
CA ARG A 50 -16.11 -4.93 13.68
C ARG A 50 -14.75 -4.22 13.50
N ALA A 51 -13.85 -4.32 14.45
CA ALA A 51 -12.50 -3.77 14.30
C ALA A 51 -11.51 -4.89 13.94
N THR A 52 -10.51 -4.57 13.12
CA THR A 52 -9.44 -5.51 12.76
C THR A 52 -8.39 -5.54 13.86
N PRO A 53 -8.23 -6.65 14.61
CA PRO A 53 -7.34 -6.69 15.77
C PRO A 53 -5.87 -6.89 15.41
N VAL A 54 -5.58 -7.45 14.23
CA VAL A 54 -4.23 -7.83 13.81
C VAL A 54 -3.60 -6.75 12.95
N GLY A 55 -2.31 -6.52 13.14
CA GLY A 55 -1.52 -5.63 12.30
C GLY A 55 -1.13 -6.29 10.98
N PHE A 56 -1.49 -5.67 9.85
CA PHE A 56 -1.10 -6.16 8.53
C PHE A 56 -0.90 -4.99 7.56
N GLY A 57 -0.18 -5.24 6.47
CA GLY A 57 -0.01 -4.28 5.37
C GLY A 57 -0.47 -4.86 4.04
N SER A 58 -0.91 -3.98 3.14
CA SER A 58 -1.28 -4.34 1.76
C SER A 58 -1.08 -3.13 0.87
N VAL A 59 -0.69 -3.36 -0.39
CA VAL A 59 -0.58 -2.29 -1.39
C VAL A 59 -1.91 -1.54 -1.57
N THR A 60 -3.03 -2.24 -1.39
CA THR A 60 -4.39 -1.68 -1.51
C THR A 60 -4.79 -0.74 -0.36
N HIS A 61 -3.93 -0.59 0.65
CA HIS A 61 -4.13 0.25 1.83
C HIS A 61 -2.90 1.17 2.06
N THR A 62 -2.11 1.41 1.01
CA THR A 62 -0.88 2.20 1.08
C THR A 62 -0.88 3.29 0.01
N TRP A 63 -0.41 4.48 0.37
CA TRP A 63 -0.47 5.71 -0.40
C TRP A 63 0.77 6.53 -0.07
N ILE A 64 1.34 7.28 -1.02
CA ILE A 64 2.50 8.15 -0.74
C ILE A 64 2.29 9.58 -1.23
N GLU A 65 1.24 9.83 -2.02
CA GLU A 65 0.95 11.13 -2.63
C GLU A 65 0.85 12.23 -1.58
N GLY A 66 0.16 11.98 -0.46
CA GLY A 66 0.08 12.95 0.64
C GLY A 66 1.44 13.27 1.28
N LEU A 67 2.36 12.30 1.36
CA LEU A 67 3.72 12.53 1.85
C LEU A 67 4.56 13.34 0.84
N LEU A 68 4.38 13.05 -0.44
CA LEU A 68 5.05 13.76 -1.54
C LEU A 68 4.55 15.22 -1.61
N ASP A 69 3.24 15.43 -1.57
CA ASP A 69 2.62 16.77 -1.54
C ASP A 69 3.12 17.57 -0.35
N TYR A 70 3.16 16.95 0.84
CA TYR A 70 3.67 17.60 2.03
C TYR A 70 5.14 18.00 1.88
N TYR A 71 5.99 17.14 1.29
CA TYR A 71 7.37 17.48 0.98
C TYR A 71 7.46 18.66 -0.01
N PHE A 72 6.72 18.64 -1.11
CA PHE A 72 6.79 19.71 -2.11
C PHE A 72 6.29 21.06 -1.59
N LEU A 73 5.37 21.07 -0.62
CA LEU A 73 4.85 22.29 -0.03
C LEU A 73 5.73 22.85 1.09
N THR A 74 6.54 22.02 1.76
CA THR A 74 7.24 22.39 3.01
C THR A 74 8.74 22.16 3.00
N GLU A 75 9.25 21.45 2.00
CA GLU A 75 10.61 20.91 1.94
C GLU A 75 10.97 19.98 3.12
N TYR A 76 9.99 19.47 3.86
CA TYR A 76 10.23 18.59 4.99
C TYR A 76 10.76 17.23 4.54
N ARG A 77 12.08 17.11 4.52
CA ARG A 77 12.82 16.01 3.87
C ARG A 77 12.40 14.60 4.32
N ARG A 78 12.09 14.44 5.60
CA ARG A 78 11.67 13.16 6.18
C ARG A 78 10.40 12.60 5.54
N SER A 79 9.52 13.47 5.04
CA SER A 79 8.32 13.08 4.31
C SER A 79 8.68 12.38 2.99
N LEU A 80 9.59 12.96 2.21
CA LEU A 80 10.10 12.34 0.97
C LEU A 80 10.82 11.02 1.28
N GLU A 81 11.71 11.00 2.27
CA GLU A 81 12.44 9.78 2.65
C GLU A 81 11.50 8.63 3.06
N THR A 82 10.38 8.96 3.70
CA THR A 82 9.38 7.96 4.07
C THR A 82 8.58 7.49 2.86
N ALA A 83 8.18 8.41 1.97
CA ALA A 83 7.53 8.05 0.70
C ALA A 83 8.42 7.10 -0.14
N GLU A 84 9.70 7.42 -0.30
CA GLU A 84 10.66 6.56 -1.02
C GLU A 84 10.85 5.21 -0.33
N LYS A 85 10.90 5.18 1.01
CA LYS A 85 11.00 3.94 1.80
C LYS A 85 9.80 3.03 1.58
N ILE A 86 8.58 3.59 1.58
CA ILE A 86 7.36 2.86 1.26
C ILE A 86 7.43 2.35 -0.18
N ALA A 87 7.69 3.22 -1.16
CA ALA A 87 7.76 2.84 -2.56
C ALA A 87 8.81 1.73 -2.82
N ASN A 88 9.97 1.80 -2.15
CA ASN A 88 11.04 0.82 -2.26
C ASN A 88 10.61 -0.58 -1.80
N LEU A 89 9.79 -0.71 -0.75
CA LEU A 89 9.24 -1.99 -0.35
C LEU A 89 8.47 -2.65 -1.49
N TYR A 90 7.52 -1.91 -2.07
CA TYR A 90 6.62 -2.42 -3.09
C TYR A 90 7.33 -2.64 -4.43
N ALA A 91 8.21 -1.73 -4.83
CA ALA A 91 8.99 -1.85 -6.05
C ALA A 91 10.01 -3.00 -6.02
N ARG A 92 10.60 -3.26 -4.86
CA ARG A 92 11.68 -4.26 -4.71
C ARG A 92 11.18 -5.66 -4.43
N TYR A 93 10.22 -5.79 -3.52
CA TYR A 93 9.84 -7.09 -2.97
C TYR A 93 8.49 -7.58 -3.49
N GLN A 94 7.53 -6.68 -3.73
CA GLN A 94 6.18 -7.08 -4.16
C GLN A 94 6.04 -7.25 -5.67
N THR A 95 7.05 -6.91 -6.46
CA THR A 95 7.10 -7.14 -7.92
C THR A 95 7.81 -8.46 -8.30
N VAL A 96 8.39 -9.17 -7.33
CA VAL A 96 9.04 -10.47 -7.58
C VAL A 96 7.98 -11.53 -7.85
N ASN A 97 8.06 -12.21 -9.01
CA ASN A 97 7.05 -13.18 -9.47
C ASN A 97 5.63 -12.59 -9.41
N TYR A 98 5.48 -11.38 -9.94
CA TYR A 98 4.29 -10.55 -9.76
C TYR A 98 3.01 -11.23 -10.24
N ASP A 99 1.98 -11.22 -9.39
CA ASP A 99 0.67 -11.71 -9.71
C ASP A 99 -0.41 -11.08 -8.81
N PHE A 100 -1.68 -11.13 -9.22
CA PHE A 100 -2.77 -10.52 -8.45
C PHE A 100 -4.08 -11.32 -8.47
N ARG A 101 -4.85 -11.26 -7.39
CA ARG A 101 -6.14 -11.95 -7.24
C ARG A 101 -7.34 -11.04 -7.47
N ASN A 102 -7.13 -9.75 -7.27
CA ASN A 102 -8.14 -8.72 -7.42
C ASN A 102 -7.53 -7.54 -8.15
N CYS A 103 -8.24 -7.00 -9.14
CA CYS A 103 -7.83 -5.84 -9.95
C CYS A 103 -7.46 -4.62 -9.10
N ARG A 104 -7.97 -4.51 -7.87
CA ARG A 104 -7.55 -3.47 -6.92
C ARG A 104 -6.06 -3.53 -6.59
N GLU A 105 -5.48 -4.72 -6.48
CA GLU A 105 -4.07 -4.90 -6.13
C GLU A 105 -3.15 -4.23 -7.17
N PRO A 106 -3.19 -4.57 -8.46
CA PRO A 106 -2.33 -3.94 -9.46
C PRO A 106 -2.69 -2.49 -9.70
N SER A 107 -3.96 -2.08 -9.55
CA SER A 107 -4.33 -0.67 -9.68
C SER A 107 -3.68 0.20 -8.60
N TRP A 108 -3.80 -0.18 -7.32
CA TRP A 108 -3.16 0.56 -6.23
C TRP A 108 -1.64 0.51 -6.32
N HIS A 109 -1.08 -0.63 -6.71
CA HIS A 109 0.37 -0.77 -6.89
C HIS A 109 0.88 0.12 -8.02
N LEU A 110 0.17 0.22 -9.15
CA LEU A 110 0.54 1.09 -10.25
C LEU A 110 0.48 2.57 -9.87
N ILE A 111 -0.58 3.00 -9.16
CA ILE A 111 -0.70 4.38 -8.64
C ILE A 111 0.51 4.72 -7.77
N LEU A 112 0.85 3.83 -6.83
CA LEU A 112 1.99 3.99 -5.93
C LEU A 112 3.32 4.15 -6.69
N MET A 113 3.58 3.27 -7.67
CA MET A 113 4.81 3.32 -8.47
C MET A 113 4.90 4.59 -9.32
N MET A 114 3.78 4.99 -9.94
CA MET A 114 3.74 6.20 -10.76
C MET A 114 3.87 7.48 -9.92
N ALA A 115 3.30 7.52 -8.71
CA ALA A 115 3.50 8.64 -7.80
C ALA A 115 4.99 8.81 -7.44
N ALA A 116 5.66 7.71 -7.10
CA ALA A 116 7.09 7.73 -6.78
C ALA A 116 7.95 8.15 -7.98
N TYR A 117 7.65 7.61 -9.18
CA TYR A 117 8.35 7.98 -10.40
C TYR A 117 8.17 9.46 -10.75
N ASN A 118 6.93 9.97 -10.72
CA ASN A 118 6.65 11.36 -11.07
C ASN A 118 7.34 12.35 -10.11
N ALA A 119 7.45 12.00 -8.82
CA ALA A 119 8.10 12.86 -7.84
C ALA A 119 9.63 12.84 -7.90
N THR A 120 10.24 11.75 -8.37
CA THR A 120 11.69 11.52 -8.24
C THR A 120 12.43 11.40 -9.58
N GLY A 121 11.73 11.09 -10.67
CA GLY A 121 12.32 10.68 -11.94
C GLY A 121 13.07 9.34 -11.89
N ASN A 122 12.98 8.58 -10.79
CA ASN A 122 13.76 7.36 -10.62
C ASN A 122 13.15 6.18 -11.39
N GLU A 123 13.84 5.74 -12.45
CA GLU A 123 13.41 4.64 -13.31
C GLU A 123 13.24 3.29 -12.57
N PHE A 124 13.79 3.14 -11.36
CA PHE A 124 13.50 1.96 -10.52
C PHE A 124 11.99 1.76 -10.33
N TYR A 125 11.24 2.84 -10.07
CA TYR A 125 9.78 2.78 -9.91
C TYR A 125 9.05 2.59 -11.24
N LEU A 126 9.55 3.19 -12.34
CA LEU A 126 8.97 3.01 -13.67
C LEU A 126 9.12 1.55 -14.15
N ASN A 127 10.27 0.92 -13.87
CA ASN A 127 10.48 -0.49 -14.18
C ASN A 127 9.54 -1.40 -13.37
N ALA A 128 9.28 -1.08 -12.10
CA ALA A 128 8.27 -1.78 -11.30
C ALA A 128 6.85 -1.61 -11.88
N ALA A 129 6.48 -0.39 -12.31
CA ALA A 129 5.22 -0.12 -12.99
C ALA A 129 5.07 -0.94 -14.28
N ARG A 130 6.15 -1.11 -15.07
CA ARG A 130 6.13 -1.93 -16.28
C ARG A 130 5.79 -3.40 -15.98
N ILE A 131 6.41 -4.01 -14.97
CA ILE A 131 6.09 -5.39 -14.55
C ILE A 131 4.60 -5.52 -14.20
N ILE A 132 4.05 -4.53 -13.49
CA ILE A 132 2.64 -4.53 -13.10
C ILE A 132 1.73 -4.48 -14.34
N VAL A 133 2.01 -3.57 -15.27
CA VAL A 133 1.21 -3.39 -16.50
C VAL A 133 1.29 -4.61 -17.40
N GLU A 134 2.48 -5.19 -17.61
CA GLU A 134 2.66 -6.41 -18.39
C GLU A 134 1.75 -7.52 -17.83
N ARG A 135 1.78 -7.75 -16.52
CA ARG A 135 0.93 -8.77 -15.90
C ARG A 135 -0.56 -8.47 -15.96
N VAL A 136 -0.94 -7.19 -15.87
CA VAL A 136 -2.32 -6.75 -16.02
C VAL A 136 -2.82 -7.04 -17.44
N LEU A 137 -2.05 -6.71 -18.47
CA LEU A 137 -2.41 -6.98 -19.86
C LEU A 137 -2.46 -8.48 -20.16
N GLU A 138 -1.53 -9.27 -19.63
CA GLU A 138 -1.56 -10.75 -19.74
C GLU A 138 -2.84 -11.38 -19.18
N ARG A 139 -3.44 -10.77 -18.15
CA ARG A 139 -4.64 -11.27 -17.47
C ARG A 139 -5.94 -10.62 -17.95
N GLN A 140 -5.86 -9.72 -18.91
CA GLN A 140 -7.04 -9.08 -19.46
C GLN A 140 -7.84 -10.09 -20.28
N ASP A 141 -9.15 -10.14 -20.04
CA ASP A 141 -10.06 -10.91 -20.86
C ASP A 141 -10.12 -10.29 -22.27
N PRO A 142 -9.78 -11.03 -23.34
CA PRO A 142 -9.64 -10.46 -24.67
C PRO A 142 -10.97 -10.06 -25.32
N GLU A 143 -12.10 -10.58 -24.83
CA GLU A 143 -13.43 -10.29 -25.39
C GLU A 143 -14.06 -9.05 -24.74
N THR A 144 -13.93 -8.93 -23.43
CA THR A 144 -14.57 -7.88 -22.63
C THR A 144 -13.63 -6.73 -22.27
N GLY A 145 -12.31 -6.94 -22.36
CA GLY A 145 -11.30 -6.01 -21.85
C GLY A 145 -11.27 -5.91 -20.33
N GLY A 146 -12.03 -6.74 -19.62
CA GLY A 146 -12.14 -6.75 -18.16
C GLY A 146 -11.15 -7.69 -17.48
N TRP A 147 -11.20 -7.72 -16.16
CA TRP A 147 -10.45 -8.68 -15.34
C TRP A 147 -11.44 -9.45 -14.46
N ILE A 148 -11.51 -10.76 -14.69
CA ILE A 148 -12.47 -11.63 -14.02
C ILE A 148 -12.07 -11.78 -12.56
N ARG A 149 -12.96 -11.34 -11.66
CA ARG A 149 -12.84 -11.69 -10.24
C ARG A 149 -13.39 -13.09 -10.05
N HIS A 150 -12.51 -14.08 -9.93
CA HIS A 150 -12.91 -15.43 -9.54
C HIS A 150 -13.44 -15.40 -8.11
N LEU A 151 -14.76 -15.39 -7.95
CA LEU A 151 -15.40 -15.59 -6.66
C LEU A 151 -15.20 -17.05 -6.25
N ILE A 152 -14.59 -17.28 -5.09
CA ILE A 152 -14.55 -18.62 -4.50
C ILE A 152 -15.98 -18.96 -4.06
N PRO A 153 -16.57 -20.09 -4.48
CA PRO A 153 -17.85 -20.55 -3.95
C PRO A 153 -17.73 -20.83 -2.44
N GLY A 154 -18.59 -20.21 -1.62
CA GLY A 154 -18.95 -20.65 -0.27
C GLY A 154 -17.82 -20.74 0.77
N THR A 155 -17.66 -19.70 1.59
CA THR A 155 -17.22 -19.92 2.97
C THR A 155 -18.42 -20.49 3.73
N PRO A 156 -18.36 -21.70 4.32
CA PRO A 156 -19.49 -22.24 5.07
C PRO A 156 -19.71 -21.36 6.30
N SER A 157 -20.97 -20.98 6.57
CA SER A 157 -21.35 -20.51 7.90
C SER A 157 -21.10 -21.68 8.87
N MET A 158 -20.13 -21.54 9.77
CA MET A 158 -20.00 -22.45 10.90
C MET A 158 -21.24 -22.29 11.79
N HIS A 159 -22.22 -23.19 11.65
CA HIS A 159 -23.13 -23.63 12.70
C HIS A 159 -23.61 -25.04 12.35
N SER A 160 -23.24 -25.99 13.22
CA SER A 160 -23.76 -27.36 13.45
C SER A 160 -24.19 -28.18 12.24
#